data_AF-A0A1H0LP05-F1
#
_entry.id   AF-A0A1H0LP05-F1
#
_cell.length_a   1.000
_cell.length_b   1.000
_cell.length_c   1.000
_cell.angle_alpha   90.00
_cell.angle_beta   90.00
_cell.angle_gamma   90.00
#
_symmetry.space_group_name_H-M   'P 1'
#
loop_
_entity.id
_entity.type
_entity.pdbx_description
1 polymer ?
#
loop_
_entity_poly.entity_id
_entity_poly.type
_entity_poly.pdbx_seq_one_letter_code
_entity_poly.pdbx_strand_id
1 'polypeptide(L)'
;MADLLSMDSKKNADKQKALDSALAQIERQFGKGSIMKMGSDNPVRDIEATSTGSLGLDIALGIGGLPKGRIVEIYGPESSGKTTLTLHCIAEEQKKGGVCAFVDAEHAFDPQYAKKLGVDLDELLISQPDTGEQALEIVDTLVRSGAVNMVVVDSVAALTPKSELEGDMGDSNVGVQARLMSQAMRKLTGSISRSNCMVIFINQIRMKIGVMFGSPETTTGGNALKFYSSVRLDIRRIGAIKDRDEVVGNATRVKVVKNKVAPPFKQVEFDIMYGEGISKTGELLDLGVKAGVVEKSGAWFSYGDERIGQGRENAKTFLKENAAMALEIEDKIRAAHGLEFDMAPGDHAGADDDVFEG
;
A
#
# COMPACT_ATOMS: atom_id res chain seq x y z
N MET A 1 41.20 -35.90 -25.45
CA MET A 1 39.87 -35.46 -24.95
C MET A 1 39.70 -35.68 -23.45
N ALA A 2 40.15 -36.79 -22.85
CA ALA A 2 40.03 -37.03 -21.40
C ALA A 2 40.76 -35.99 -20.51
N ASP A 3 41.91 -35.46 -20.96
CA ASP A 3 42.68 -34.46 -20.19
C ASP A 3 42.11 -33.03 -20.21
N LEU A 4 41.37 -32.65 -21.26
CA LEU A 4 40.71 -31.34 -21.28
C LEU A 4 39.49 -31.31 -20.35
N LEU A 5 38.73 -32.41 -20.28
CA LEU A 5 37.58 -32.56 -19.38
C LEU A 5 38.02 -32.62 -17.90
N SER A 6 39.19 -33.20 -17.60
CA SER A 6 39.77 -33.23 -16.25
C SER A 6 40.31 -31.86 -15.79
N MET A 7 40.84 -31.06 -16.72
CA MET A 7 41.30 -29.70 -16.43
C MET A 7 40.16 -28.70 -16.20
N ASP A 8 39.07 -28.79 -16.96
CA ASP A 8 37.90 -27.91 -16.77
C ASP A 8 37.14 -28.21 -15.47
N SER A 9 37.03 -29.49 -15.10
CA SER A 9 36.45 -29.90 -13.81
C SER A 9 37.31 -29.44 -12.62
N LYS A 10 38.65 -29.52 -12.71
CA LYS A 10 39.55 -28.95 -11.70
C LYS A 10 39.43 -27.43 -11.58
N LYS A 11 39.41 -26.70 -12.70
CA LYS A 11 39.22 -25.24 -12.71
C LYS A 11 37.88 -24.81 -12.10
N ASN A 12 36.82 -25.58 -12.32
CA ASN A 12 35.52 -25.32 -11.69
C ASN A 12 35.54 -25.60 -10.19
N ALA A 13 36.25 -26.64 -9.72
CA ALA A 13 36.42 -26.92 -8.31
C ALA A 13 37.21 -25.81 -7.58
N ASP A 14 38.28 -25.29 -8.21
CA ASP A 14 39.07 -24.19 -7.64
C ASP A 14 38.29 -22.87 -7.58
N LYS A 15 37.48 -22.58 -8.62
CA LYS A 15 36.55 -21.44 -8.62
C LYS A 15 35.49 -21.58 -7.54
N GLN A 16 34.92 -22.77 -7.36
CA GLN A 16 33.92 -23.03 -6.33
C GLN A 16 34.50 -22.86 -4.94
N LYS A 17 35.71 -23.39 -4.69
CA LYS A 17 36.40 -23.24 -3.40
C LYS A 17 36.75 -21.78 -3.09
N ALA A 18 37.20 -21.02 -4.09
CA ALA A 18 37.45 -19.58 -3.94
C ALA A 18 36.16 -18.80 -3.66
N LEU A 19 35.07 -19.16 -4.34
CA LEU A 19 33.74 -18.59 -4.11
C LEU A 19 33.26 -18.90 -2.68
N ASP A 20 33.33 -20.14 -2.23
CA ASP A 20 32.87 -20.54 -0.89
C ASP A 20 33.69 -19.87 0.21
N SER A 21 35.01 -19.71 0.01
CA SER A 21 35.86 -18.94 0.91
C SER A 21 35.47 -17.47 0.96
N ALA A 22 35.17 -16.86 -0.18
CA ALA A 22 34.74 -15.46 -0.25
C ALA A 22 33.37 -15.28 0.44
N LEU A 23 32.41 -16.19 0.20
CA LEU A 23 31.11 -16.19 0.86
C LEU A 23 31.25 -16.30 2.39
N ALA A 24 32.06 -17.25 2.88
CA ALA A 24 32.31 -17.43 4.30
C ALA A 24 33.02 -16.21 4.93
N GLN A 25 33.92 -15.56 4.19
CA GLN A 25 34.57 -14.32 4.66
C GLN A 25 33.56 -13.18 4.78
N ILE A 26 32.68 -13.02 3.78
CA ILE A 26 31.62 -12.00 3.78
C ILE A 26 30.67 -12.24 4.96
N GLU A 27 30.18 -13.46 5.18
CA GLU A 27 29.29 -13.76 6.32
C GLU A 27 29.96 -13.53 7.68
N ARG A 28 31.26 -13.83 7.83
CA ARG A 28 32.00 -13.56 9.07
C ARG A 28 32.16 -12.07 9.33
N GLN A 29 32.36 -11.27 8.29
CA GLN A 29 32.57 -9.82 8.42
C GLN A 29 31.25 -9.05 8.59
N PHE A 30 30.18 -9.48 7.92
CA PHE A 30 28.94 -8.70 7.81
C PHE A 30 27.70 -9.39 8.42
N GLY A 31 27.86 -10.59 8.98
CA GLY A 31 26.81 -11.35 9.65
C GLY A 31 26.13 -12.40 8.76
N LYS A 32 25.43 -13.35 9.38
CA LYS A 32 24.66 -14.37 8.65
C LYS A 32 23.59 -13.71 7.77
N GLY A 33 23.48 -14.16 6.52
CA GLY A 33 22.51 -13.63 5.56
C GLY A 33 22.95 -12.35 4.81
N SER A 34 24.19 -11.88 5.01
CA SER A 34 24.74 -10.75 4.25
C SER A 34 24.95 -11.06 2.76
N ILE A 35 25.09 -12.35 2.41
CA ILE A 35 25.16 -12.83 1.04
C ILE A 35 24.53 -14.23 0.96
N MET A 36 23.65 -14.46 0.00
CA MET A 36 22.96 -15.74 -0.17
C MET A 36 22.78 -16.05 -1.66
N LYS A 37 22.74 -17.32 -2.03
CA LYS A 37 22.33 -17.72 -3.39
C LYS A 37 20.79 -17.63 -3.45
N MET A 38 20.27 -16.86 -4.40
CA MET A 38 18.82 -16.60 -4.54
C MET A 38 17.97 -17.85 -4.81
N GLY A 39 18.58 -18.95 -5.28
CA GLY A 39 17.87 -20.19 -5.65
C GLY A 39 18.17 -21.41 -4.77
N SER A 40 18.87 -21.26 -3.63
CA SER A 40 19.15 -22.37 -2.70
C SER A 40 18.24 -22.29 -1.48
N ASP A 41 17.43 -23.32 -1.22
CA ASP A 41 16.65 -23.71 -0.01
C ASP A 41 15.96 -22.64 0.86
N ASN A 42 16.00 -21.37 0.48
CA ASN A 42 15.05 -20.36 0.91
C ASN A 42 14.11 -20.15 -0.28
N PRO A 43 12.82 -20.53 -0.19
CA PRO A 43 11.85 -19.98 -1.13
C PRO A 43 12.03 -18.47 -1.15
N VAL A 44 11.99 -17.86 -2.34
CA VAL A 44 11.87 -16.41 -2.46
C VAL A 44 10.80 -16.00 -1.45
N ARG A 45 11.18 -15.30 -0.37
CA ARG A 45 10.21 -14.95 0.67
C ARG A 45 9.07 -14.23 -0.03
N ASP A 46 7.88 -14.80 0.02
CA ASP A 46 6.69 -14.14 -0.48
C ASP A 46 6.63 -12.76 0.18
N ILE A 47 6.51 -11.73 -0.65
CA ILE A 47 6.51 -10.36 -0.16
C ILE A 47 5.18 -10.16 0.56
N GLU A 48 5.23 -10.15 1.89
CA GLU A 48 4.07 -9.91 2.72
C GLU A 48 3.43 -8.56 2.36
N ALA A 49 2.09 -8.54 2.32
CA ALA A 49 1.32 -7.39 1.90
C ALA A 49 0.22 -7.01 2.91
N THR A 50 -0.06 -5.72 2.97
CA THR A 50 -1.20 -5.15 3.70
C THR A 50 -2.24 -4.66 2.71
N SER A 51 -3.51 -5.04 2.91
CA SER A 51 -4.60 -4.58 2.05
C SER A 51 -4.67 -3.06 2.05
N THR A 52 -5.05 -2.50 0.91
CA THR A 52 -5.32 -1.07 0.77
C THR A 52 -6.71 -0.65 1.25
N GLY A 53 -7.56 -1.62 1.62
CA GLY A 53 -8.98 -1.44 1.84
C GLY A 53 -9.81 -1.33 0.54
N SER A 54 -9.14 -1.34 -0.62
CA SER A 54 -9.77 -1.43 -1.95
C SER A 54 -9.41 -2.76 -2.61
N LEU A 55 -10.42 -3.60 -2.86
CA LEU A 55 -10.20 -4.92 -3.46
C LEU A 55 -9.63 -4.78 -4.88
N GLY A 56 -10.13 -3.81 -5.65
CA GLY A 56 -9.64 -3.54 -6.99
C GLY A 56 -8.16 -3.17 -6.96
N LEU A 57 -7.77 -2.29 -6.04
CA LEU A 57 -6.39 -1.84 -5.90
C LEU A 57 -5.46 -2.97 -5.45
N ASP A 58 -5.90 -3.83 -4.54
CA ASP A 58 -5.13 -5.01 -4.10
C ASP A 58 -4.85 -5.96 -5.28
N ILE A 59 -5.86 -6.21 -6.14
CA ILE A 59 -5.72 -6.98 -7.39
C ILE A 59 -4.76 -6.28 -8.37
N ALA A 60 -4.86 -4.95 -8.49
CA ALA A 60 -3.98 -4.19 -9.37
C ALA A 60 -2.53 -4.15 -8.88
N LEU A 61 -2.31 -4.25 -7.57
CA LEU A 61 -0.98 -4.36 -6.97
C LEU A 61 -0.35 -5.74 -7.19
N GLY A 62 -1.16 -6.78 -7.43
CA GLY A 62 -0.73 -8.10 -7.87
C GLY A 62 -0.18 -9.02 -6.76
N ILE A 63 0.09 -8.47 -5.57
CA ILE A 63 0.47 -9.23 -4.37
C ILE A 63 -0.61 -9.13 -3.27
N GLY A 64 -1.81 -8.64 -3.61
CA GLY A 64 -2.91 -8.51 -2.66
C GLY A 64 -2.82 -7.32 -1.71
N GLY A 65 -1.96 -6.34 -1.99
CA GLY A 65 -1.83 -5.14 -1.18
C GLY A 65 -0.50 -4.40 -1.35
N LEU A 66 -0.21 -3.50 -0.41
CA LEU A 66 1.05 -2.76 -0.34
C LEU A 66 2.14 -3.63 0.33
N PRO A 67 3.37 -3.64 -0.20
CA PRO A 67 4.44 -4.51 0.31
C PRO A 67 5.00 -4.02 1.66
N LYS A 68 5.04 -4.90 2.66
CA LYS A 68 5.71 -4.64 3.95
C LYS A 68 7.21 -4.50 3.78
N GLY A 69 7.85 -3.79 4.73
CA GLY A 69 9.29 -3.52 4.68
C GLY A 69 9.73 -2.69 3.47
N ARG A 70 8.83 -1.89 2.88
CA ARG A 70 9.10 -1.04 1.71
C ARG A 70 8.54 0.36 1.88
N ILE A 71 9.06 1.26 1.04
CA ILE A 71 8.56 2.63 0.89
C ILE A 71 7.48 2.66 -0.19
N VAL A 72 6.35 3.31 0.11
CA VAL A 72 5.25 3.58 -0.82
C VAL A 72 5.05 5.09 -0.91
N GLU A 73 4.82 5.61 -2.12
CA GLU A 73 4.41 7.01 -2.32
C GLU A 73 2.99 7.05 -2.89
N ILE A 74 2.10 7.76 -2.21
CA ILE A 74 0.73 8.04 -2.68
C ILE A 74 0.65 9.53 -2.98
N TYR A 75 0.44 9.87 -4.25
CA TYR A 75 0.39 11.28 -4.66
C TYR A 75 -0.80 11.55 -5.56
N GLY A 76 -1.21 12.82 -5.61
CA GLY A 76 -2.40 13.22 -6.33
C GLY A 76 -2.79 14.66 -6.04
N PRO A 77 -3.82 15.19 -6.73
CA PRO A 77 -4.40 16.49 -6.42
C PRO A 77 -4.91 16.59 -4.98
N GLU A 78 -5.22 17.81 -4.55
CA GLU A 78 -5.99 18.02 -3.32
C GLU A 78 -7.36 17.34 -3.42
N SER A 79 -7.88 16.90 -2.27
CA SER A 79 -9.20 16.22 -2.20
C SER A 79 -9.34 14.98 -3.10
N SER A 80 -8.24 14.37 -3.56
CA SER A 80 -8.29 13.16 -4.38
C SER A 80 -8.50 11.87 -3.59
N GLY A 81 -8.43 11.92 -2.25
CA GLY A 81 -8.59 10.77 -1.37
C GLY A 81 -7.28 10.14 -0.87
N LYS A 82 -6.14 10.84 -0.99
CA LYS A 82 -4.81 10.35 -0.51
C LYS A 82 -4.88 9.88 0.94
N THR A 83 -5.23 10.78 1.85
CA THR A 83 -5.34 10.50 3.29
C THR A 83 -6.40 9.44 3.57
N THR A 84 -7.57 9.49 2.93
CA THR A 84 -8.61 8.44 3.04
C THR A 84 -8.05 7.05 2.72
N LEU A 85 -7.35 6.90 1.59
CA LEU A 85 -6.73 5.62 1.21
C LEU A 85 -5.70 5.15 2.25
N THR A 86 -4.95 6.07 2.85
CA THR A 86 -3.94 5.74 3.86
C THR A 86 -4.56 5.34 5.18
N LEU A 87 -5.66 5.98 5.59
CA LEU A 87 -6.43 5.59 6.77
C LEU A 87 -7.03 4.19 6.61
N HIS A 88 -7.49 3.82 5.41
CA HIS A 88 -7.89 2.43 5.14
C HIS A 88 -6.72 1.45 5.26
N CYS A 89 -5.53 1.80 4.73
CA CYS A 89 -4.34 0.96 4.91
C CYS A 89 -3.99 0.76 6.39
N ILE A 90 -4.12 1.81 7.21
CA ILE A 90 -3.92 1.74 8.66
C ILE A 90 -4.95 0.81 9.30
N ALA A 91 -6.24 0.99 9.00
CA ALA A 91 -7.30 0.14 9.53
C ALA A 91 -7.08 -1.34 9.18
N GLU A 92 -6.65 -1.63 7.94
CA GLU A 92 -6.34 -3.00 7.49
C GLU A 92 -5.09 -3.60 8.17
N GLU A 93 -4.08 -2.80 8.53
CA GLU A 93 -2.93 -3.29 9.31
C GLU A 93 -3.30 -3.52 10.77
N GLN A 94 -4.08 -2.62 11.38
CA GLN A 94 -4.54 -2.75 12.77
C GLN A 94 -5.43 -3.98 12.96
N LYS A 95 -6.30 -4.32 11.98
CA LYS A 95 -7.09 -5.56 11.99
C LYS A 95 -6.24 -6.82 12.08
N LYS A 96 -4.98 -6.77 11.61
CA LYS A 96 -4.02 -7.88 11.70
C LYS A 96 -3.22 -7.85 13.01
N GLY A 97 -3.56 -6.97 13.94
CA GLY A 97 -2.81 -6.72 15.18
C GLY A 97 -1.52 -5.93 14.98
N GLY A 98 -1.34 -5.28 13.83
CA GLY A 98 -0.17 -4.46 13.54
C GLY A 98 -0.24 -3.08 14.19
N VAL A 99 0.91 -2.58 14.63
CA VAL A 99 1.04 -1.24 15.22
C VAL A 99 1.28 -0.21 14.11
N CYS A 100 0.50 0.86 14.12
CA CYS A 100 0.57 1.94 13.13
C CYS A 100 0.99 3.27 13.75
N ALA A 101 1.68 4.09 12.97
CA ALA A 101 1.98 5.47 13.32
C ALA A 101 1.61 6.44 12.20
N PHE A 102 1.11 7.60 12.56
CA PHE A 102 0.75 8.70 11.66
C PHE A 102 1.53 9.96 12.02
N VAL A 103 2.39 10.40 11.11
CA VAL A 103 3.16 11.64 11.21
C VAL A 103 2.42 12.72 10.42
N ASP A 104 1.63 13.52 11.13
CA ASP A 104 0.80 14.60 10.60
C ASP A 104 1.60 15.90 10.54
N ALA A 105 2.35 16.07 9.46
CA ALA A 105 3.06 17.31 9.15
C ALA A 105 2.14 18.39 8.56
N GLU A 106 0.97 18.03 8.01
CA GLU A 106 -0.03 18.99 7.53
C GLU A 106 -0.91 19.57 8.65
N HIS A 107 -0.83 19.04 9.88
CA HIS A 107 -1.68 19.41 11.01
C HIS A 107 -3.18 19.35 10.68
N ALA A 108 -3.57 18.37 9.85
CA ALA A 108 -4.90 18.27 9.27
C ALA A 108 -5.58 16.92 9.56
N PHE A 109 -5.01 16.12 10.47
CA PHE A 109 -5.60 14.84 10.85
C PHE A 109 -6.95 15.02 11.55
N ASP A 110 -7.98 14.30 11.07
CA ASP A 110 -9.32 14.25 11.68
C ASP A 110 -9.53 12.88 12.36
N PRO A 111 -9.47 12.81 13.71
CA PRO A 111 -9.68 11.56 14.44
C PRO A 111 -11.10 11.01 14.25
N GLN A 112 -12.13 11.85 14.16
CA GLN A 112 -13.50 11.39 14.03
C GLN A 112 -13.71 10.70 12.68
N TYR A 113 -13.15 11.26 11.62
CA TYR A 113 -13.17 10.63 10.31
C TYR A 113 -12.37 9.34 10.29
N ALA A 114 -11.14 9.33 10.84
CA ALA A 114 -10.33 8.12 10.93
C ALA A 114 -11.06 6.97 11.66
N LYS A 115 -11.73 7.25 12.78
CA LYS A 115 -12.54 6.26 13.51
C LYS A 115 -13.66 5.68 12.66
N LYS A 116 -14.35 6.51 11.86
CA LYS A 116 -15.40 6.03 10.94
C LYS A 116 -14.86 5.10 9.85
N LEU A 117 -13.59 5.27 9.46
CA LEU A 117 -12.92 4.39 8.51
C LEU A 117 -12.40 3.09 9.12
N GLY A 118 -12.64 2.87 10.42
CA GLY A 118 -12.23 1.66 11.13
C GLY A 118 -10.81 1.70 11.69
N VAL A 119 -10.22 2.89 11.80
CA VAL A 119 -8.94 3.09 12.51
C VAL A 119 -9.19 2.99 14.02
N ASP A 120 -8.42 2.15 14.69
CA ASP A 120 -8.36 2.11 16.14
C ASP A 120 -7.49 3.29 16.63
N LEU A 121 -8.17 4.32 17.16
CA LEU A 121 -7.51 5.53 17.62
C LEU A 121 -6.75 5.35 18.93
N ASP A 122 -7.13 4.36 19.75
CA ASP A 122 -6.52 4.16 21.06
C ASP A 122 -5.10 3.59 20.91
N GLU A 123 -4.88 2.80 19.85
CA GLU A 123 -3.60 2.18 19.52
C GLU A 123 -2.81 2.91 18.41
N LEU A 124 -3.37 3.95 17.79
CA LEU A 124 -2.69 4.71 16.74
C LEU A 124 -1.68 5.70 17.34
N LEU A 125 -0.40 5.53 17.03
CA LEU A 125 0.63 6.50 17.40
C LEU A 125 0.53 7.74 16.50
N ILE A 126 0.33 8.93 17.07
CA ILE A 126 0.27 10.18 16.32
C ILE A 126 1.44 11.09 16.69
N SER A 127 2.05 11.71 15.69
CA SER A 127 3.08 12.73 15.86
C SER A 127 2.77 13.95 14.98
N GLN A 128 2.85 15.13 15.57
CA GLN A 128 2.73 16.43 14.87
C GLN A 128 4.07 17.17 14.99
N PRO A 129 5.01 16.94 14.07
CA PRO A 129 6.35 17.52 14.15
C PRO A 129 6.36 18.99 13.70
N ASP A 130 7.28 19.78 14.28
CA ASP A 130 7.51 21.19 13.94
C ASP A 130 8.37 21.35 12.68
N THR A 131 9.24 20.38 12.38
CA THR A 131 10.19 20.45 11.25
C THR A 131 10.27 19.16 10.45
N GLY A 132 10.67 19.26 9.19
CA GLY A 132 10.89 18.11 8.31
C GLY A 132 11.96 17.15 8.83
N GLU A 133 13.05 17.68 9.41
CA GLU A 133 14.10 16.87 10.05
C GLU A 133 13.52 16.05 11.21
N GLN A 134 12.80 16.70 12.12
CA GLN A 134 12.18 16.05 13.28
C GLN A 134 11.20 14.96 12.84
N ALA A 135 10.34 15.25 11.87
CA ALA A 135 9.41 14.27 11.31
C ALA A 135 10.14 13.00 10.82
N LEU A 136 11.22 13.17 10.05
CA LEU A 136 11.99 12.06 9.48
C LEU A 136 12.82 11.32 10.55
N GLU A 137 13.28 12.00 11.59
CA GLU A 137 13.94 11.36 12.75
C GLU A 137 12.98 10.52 13.58
N ILE A 138 11.73 10.97 13.74
CA ILE A 138 10.66 10.22 14.39
C ILE A 138 10.37 8.94 13.59
N VAL A 139 10.16 9.06 12.27
CA VAL A 139 9.97 7.90 11.39
C VAL A 139 11.14 6.92 11.53
N ASP A 140 12.37 7.41 11.50
CA ASP A 140 13.59 6.58 11.58
C ASP A 140 13.72 5.87 12.93
N THR A 141 13.29 6.51 14.03
CA THR A 141 13.25 5.92 15.37
C THR A 141 12.18 4.85 15.50
N LEU A 142 10.96 5.13 15.03
CA LEU A 142 9.85 4.18 15.01
C LEU A 142 10.20 2.93 14.21
N VAL A 143 10.74 3.10 13.00
CA VAL A 143 11.17 1.98 12.13
C VAL A 143 12.27 1.16 12.80
N ARG A 144 13.27 1.81 13.44
CA ARG A 144 14.36 1.09 14.11
C ARG A 144 13.93 0.33 15.35
N SER A 145 12.84 0.74 16.02
CA SER A 145 12.32 0.04 17.18
C SER A 145 11.91 -1.40 16.85
N GLY A 146 11.53 -1.67 15.60
CA GLY A 146 10.97 -2.95 15.16
C GLY A 146 9.57 -3.24 15.71
N ALA A 147 8.98 -2.32 16.49
CA ALA A 147 7.66 -2.49 17.09
C ALA A 147 6.52 -1.94 16.20
N VAL A 148 6.84 -1.12 15.19
CA VAL A 148 5.85 -0.50 14.30
C VAL A 148 5.82 -1.23 12.95
N ASN A 149 4.63 -1.60 12.50
CA ASN A 149 4.42 -2.30 11.24
C ASN A 149 4.15 -1.35 10.07
N MET A 150 3.53 -0.19 10.32
CA MET A 150 3.23 0.81 9.31
C MET A 150 3.43 2.24 9.83
N VAL A 151 4.13 3.07 9.07
CA VAL A 151 4.26 4.52 9.33
C VAL A 151 3.74 5.30 8.13
N VAL A 152 2.81 6.22 8.36
CA VAL A 152 2.31 7.17 7.36
C VAL A 152 2.89 8.55 7.62
N VAL A 153 3.33 9.25 6.57
CA VAL A 153 3.80 10.64 6.63
C VAL A 153 2.89 11.50 5.76
N ASP A 154 2.08 12.36 6.38
CA ASP A 154 1.14 13.28 5.73
C ASP A 154 1.55 14.74 5.98
N SER A 155 2.24 15.43 5.08
CA SER A 155 2.71 14.99 3.77
C SER A 155 4.14 15.45 3.51
N VAL A 156 4.78 14.89 2.48
CA VAL A 156 6.13 15.31 2.04
C VAL A 156 6.20 16.79 1.74
N ALA A 157 5.11 17.40 1.26
CA ALA A 157 5.08 18.82 0.94
C ALA A 157 5.23 19.70 2.19
N ALA A 158 4.74 19.21 3.34
CA ALA A 158 4.81 19.90 4.63
C ALA A 158 6.06 19.57 5.45
N LEU A 159 6.97 18.73 4.93
CA LEU A 159 8.28 18.48 5.55
C LEU A 159 9.23 19.66 5.33
N THR A 160 8.90 20.80 5.95
CA THR A 160 9.65 22.05 5.81
C THR A 160 10.94 21.97 6.61
N PRO A 161 12.12 22.14 5.98
CA PRO A 161 13.39 22.13 6.69
C PRO A 161 13.47 23.22 7.75
N LYS A 162 14.14 22.95 8.87
CA LYS A 162 14.32 23.93 9.95
C LYS A 162 14.86 25.28 9.48
N SER A 163 15.85 25.27 8.57
CA SER A 163 16.43 26.48 8.01
C SER A 163 15.45 27.32 7.17
N GLU A 164 14.41 26.69 6.63
CA GLU A 164 13.36 27.37 5.87
C GLU A 164 12.30 27.97 6.79
N LEU A 165 12.00 27.32 7.93
CA LEU A 165 11.09 27.83 8.95
C LEU A 165 11.67 29.00 9.75
N GLU A 166 12.98 28.98 10.02
CA GLU A 166 13.68 30.05 10.75
C GLU A 166 14.09 31.22 9.84
N GLY A 167 14.02 31.06 8.52
CA GLY A 167 14.36 32.08 7.53
C GLY A 167 13.24 33.11 7.31
N ASP A 168 13.58 34.23 6.68
CA ASP A 168 12.60 35.26 6.35
C ASP A 168 11.81 34.90 5.07
N MET A 169 10.57 35.38 4.97
CA MET A 169 9.77 35.22 3.76
C MET A 169 10.47 35.86 2.55
N GLY A 170 10.85 35.05 1.57
CA GLY A 170 11.58 35.48 0.37
C GLY A 170 13.02 35.00 0.34
N ASP A 171 13.53 34.39 1.41
CA ASP A 171 14.85 33.77 1.41
C ASP A 171 14.94 32.60 0.44
N SER A 172 16.07 32.54 -0.27
CA SER A 172 16.29 31.54 -1.32
C SER A 172 16.78 30.20 -0.77
N ASN A 173 15.85 29.33 -0.38
CA ASN A 173 16.14 27.98 0.11
C ASN A 173 16.01 26.91 -1.00
N VAL A 174 16.71 27.12 -2.13
CA VAL A 174 16.55 26.26 -3.31
C VAL A 174 17.03 24.83 -3.03
N GLY A 175 16.10 23.88 -3.04
CA GLY A 175 16.38 22.44 -3.02
C GLY A 175 16.77 21.87 -1.66
N VAL A 176 16.62 22.61 -0.57
CA VAL A 176 16.93 22.13 0.79
C VAL A 176 16.08 20.90 1.14
N GLN A 177 14.77 20.97 0.88
CA GLN A 177 13.86 19.84 1.10
C GLN A 177 14.24 18.59 0.27
N ALA A 178 14.68 18.77 -0.98
CA ALA A 178 15.11 17.66 -1.83
C ALA A 178 16.39 16.97 -1.29
N ARG A 179 17.31 17.74 -0.71
CA ARG A 179 18.50 17.22 -0.05
C ARG A 179 18.15 16.46 1.24
N LEU A 180 17.26 17.02 2.06
CA LEU A 180 16.74 16.38 3.27
C LEU A 180 16.13 15.01 2.94
N MET A 181 15.20 14.97 1.97
CA MET A 181 14.59 13.73 1.52
C MET A 181 15.61 12.72 0.98
N SER A 182 16.61 13.17 0.21
CA SER A 182 17.68 12.30 -0.29
C SER A 182 18.50 11.66 0.83
N GLN A 183 18.80 12.42 1.89
CA GLN A 183 19.52 11.93 3.06
C GLN A 183 18.66 10.96 3.88
N ALA A 184 17.39 11.31 4.12
CA ALA A 184 16.47 10.48 4.88
C ALA A 184 16.21 9.14 4.19
N MET A 185 15.93 9.13 2.88
CA MET A 185 15.72 7.88 2.14
C MET A 185 16.92 6.95 2.21
N ARG A 186 18.15 7.50 2.16
CA ARG A 186 19.39 6.71 2.29
C ARG A 186 19.52 6.05 3.66
N LYS A 187 19.11 6.73 4.75
CA LYS A 187 19.13 6.19 6.12
C LYS A 187 18.00 5.17 6.34
N LEU A 188 16.79 5.53 5.93
CA LEU A 188 15.56 4.77 6.21
C LEU A 188 15.52 3.42 5.49
N THR A 189 15.95 3.35 4.22
CA THR A 189 15.75 2.16 3.38
C THR A 189 16.28 0.87 4.01
N GLY A 190 17.46 0.93 4.63
CA GLY A 190 18.05 -0.24 5.31
C GLY A 190 17.27 -0.66 6.56
N SER A 191 16.83 0.31 7.36
CA SER A 191 16.06 0.07 8.59
C SER A 191 14.66 -0.45 8.29
N ILE A 192 14.00 0.10 7.27
CA ILE A 192 12.67 -0.30 6.77
C ILE A 192 12.70 -1.78 6.35
N SER A 193 13.70 -2.19 5.57
CA SER A 193 13.84 -3.58 5.12
C SER A 193 14.07 -4.56 6.29
N ARG A 194 14.88 -4.18 7.29
CA ARG A 194 15.18 -5.04 8.45
C ARG A 194 14.03 -5.18 9.43
N SER A 195 13.25 -4.12 9.64
CA SER A 195 12.11 -4.10 10.57
C SER A 195 10.82 -4.66 9.96
N ASN A 196 10.80 -4.89 8.65
CA ASN A 196 9.57 -5.19 7.90
C ASN A 196 8.48 -4.10 8.04
N CYS A 197 8.83 -2.90 8.52
CA CYS A 197 7.89 -1.78 8.62
C CYS A 197 7.61 -1.19 7.24
N MET A 198 6.35 -1.07 6.86
CA MET A 198 5.94 -0.29 5.69
C MET A 198 6.01 1.20 6.00
N VAL A 199 6.51 2.02 5.07
CA VAL A 199 6.47 3.48 5.21
C VAL A 199 5.77 4.10 4.00
N ILE A 200 4.64 4.76 4.25
CA ILE A 200 3.82 5.42 3.24
C ILE A 200 4.05 6.93 3.33
N PHE A 201 4.49 7.53 2.21
CA PHE A 201 4.57 8.97 2.07
C PHE A 201 3.40 9.48 1.24
N ILE A 202 2.61 10.38 1.81
CA ILE A 202 1.63 11.15 1.06
C ILE A 202 2.34 12.33 0.43
N ASN A 203 2.03 12.63 -0.83
CA ASN A 203 2.67 13.72 -1.55
C ASN A 203 1.66 14.49 -2.42
N GLN A 204 2.00 15.72 -2.72
CA GLN A 204 1.18 16.61 -3.54
C GLN A 204 1.77 16.74 -4.94
N ILE A 205 0.90 17.05 -5.90
CA ILE A 205 1.33 17.41 -7.25
C ILE A 205 1.76 18.88 -7.27
N ARG A 206 2.85 19.17 -7.99
CA ARG A 206 3.32 20.49 -8.38
C ARG A 206 3.58 20.51 -9.89
N MET A 207 3.58 21.68 -10.50
CA MET A 207 3.92 21.83 -11.93
C MET A 207 5.36 22.31 -12.08
N LYS A 208 6.12 21.67 -12.98
CA LYS A 208 7.42 22.17 -13.41
C LYS A 208 7.23 23.26 -14.45
N ILE A 209 7.74 24.45 -14.15
CA ILE A 209 7.76 25.58 -15.09
C ILE A 209 8.73 25.26 -16.25
N GLY A 210 8.33 25.60 -17.48
CA GLY A 210 9.21 25.49 -18.66
C GLY A 210 9.21 24.14 -19.38
N VAL A 211 8.32 23.20 -19.03
CA VAL A 211 8.16 21.94 -19.77
C VAL A 211 7.32 22.16 -21.02
N MET A 212 7.93 22.05 -22.20
CA MET A 212 7.24 22.20 -23.51
C MET A 212 6.72 20.87 -24.09
N PHE A 213 7.17 19.72 -23.57
CA PHE A 213 6.79 18.40 -24.07
C PHE A 213 6.65 17.40 -22.91
N GLY A 214 5.59 16.58 -22.95
CA GLY A 214 5.25 15.62 -21.89
C GLY A 214 4.42 16.23 -20.75
N SER A 215 4.27 15.48 -19.65
CA SER A 215 3.53 15.97 -18.48
C SER A 215 4.38 16.93 -17.64
N PRO A 216 3.87 18.14 -17.30
CA PRO A 216 4.56 19.07 -16.41
C PRO A 216 4.46 18.68 -14.93
N GLU A 217 3.66 17.66 -14.60
CA GLU A 217 3.41 17.28 -13.22
C GLU A 217 4.65 16.67 -12.55
N THR A 218 4.84 17.02 -11.29
CA THR A 218 5.90 16.49 -10.44
C THR A 218 5.44 16.41 -9.00
N THR A 219 6.23 15.74 -8.16
CA THR A 219 5.95 15.61 -6.72
C THR A 219 7.01 16.35 -5.91
N THR A 220 6.63 16.79 -4.71
CA THR A 220 7.50 17.55 -3.80
C THR A 220 8.60 16.66 -3.20
N GLY A 221 9.68 17.25 -2.66
CA GLY A 221 10.78 16.50 -2.04
C GLY A 221 11.84 15.97 -3.04
N GLY A 222 11.85 16.47 -4.26
CA GLY A 222 12.84 16.09 -5.29
C GLY A 222 12.59 14.70 -5.89
N ASN A 223 13.64 14.05 -6.39
CA ASN A 223 13.50 12.76 -7.08
C ASN A 223 13.78 11.55 -6.18
N ALA A 224 14.34 11.73 -4.97
CA ALA A 224 14.76 10.62 -4.13
C ALA A 224 13.61 9.65 -3.85
N LEU A 225 12.49 10.14 -3.33
CA LEU A 225 11.33 9.31 -3.01
C LEU A 225 10.85 8.49 -4.21
N LYS A 226 10.89 9.07 -5.44
CA LYS A 226 10.52 8.35 -6.66
C LYS A 226 11.38 7.13 -6.93
N PHE A 227 12.68 7.18 -6.63
CA PHE A 227 13.60 6.05 -6.84
C PHE A 227 13.50 5.00 -5.74
N TYR A 228 13.41 5.45 -4.49
CA TYR A 228 13.37 4.60 -3.30
C TYR A 228 12.02 3.87 -3.13
N SER A 229 10.90 4.51 -3.50
CA SER A 229 9.58 3.88 -3.45
C SER A 229 9.54 2.59 -4.26
N SER A 230 8.99 1.53 -3.67
CA SER A 230 8.71 0.26 -4.35
C SER A 230 7.39 0.32 -5.11
N VAL A 231 6.39 0.99 -4.52
CA VAL A 231 5.10 1.26 -5.14
C VAL A 231 4.88 2.77 -5.18
N ARG A 232 4.36 3.27 -6.30
CA ARG A 232 3.89 4.65 -6.42
C ARG A 232 2.47 4.65 -6.97
N LEU A 233 1.57 5.34 -6.29
CA LEU A 233 0.15 5.45 -6.64
C LEU A 233 -0.18 6.89 -7.02
N ASP A 234 -0.78 7.06 -8.20
CA ASP A 234 -1.38 8.32 -8.66
C ASP A 234 -2.90 8.23 -8.45
N ILE A 235 -3.40 8.93 -7.44
CA ILE A 235 -4.81 8.93 -7.05
C ILE A 235 -5.49 10.24 -7.46
N ARG A 236 -6.61 10.13 -8.18
CA ARG A 236 -7.35 11.27 -8.74
C ARG A 236 -8.85 11.10 -8.55
N ARG A 237 -9.51 12.20 -8.18
CA ARG A 237 -10.96 12.34 -8.34
C ARG A 237 -11.28 12.46 -9.84
N ILE A 238 -12.13 11.58 -10.35
CA ILE A 238 -12.57 11.58 -11.75
C ILE A 238 -14.03 12.04 -11.91
N GLY A 239 -14.81 12.07 -10.83
CA GLY A 239 -16.19 12.52 -10.85
C GLY A 239 -16.79 12.72 -9.47
N ALA A 240 -18.03 13.20 -9.43
CA ALA A 240 -18.85 13.29 -8.23
C ALA A 240 -19.93 12.20 -8.27
N ILE A 241 -20.17 11.55 -7.14
CA ILE A 241 -21.28 10.63 -6.95
C ILE A 241 -22.41 11.43 -6.34
N LYS A 242 -23.60 11.36 -6.95
CA LYS A 242 -24.77 12.12 -6.53
C LYS A 242 -25.90 11.18 -6.12
N ASP A 243 -26.55 11.51 -5.02
CA ASP A 243 -27.89 11.03 -4.73
C ASP A 243 -28.85 12.20 -4.94
N ARG A 244 -29.68 12.09 -5.99
CA ARG A 244 -30.51 13.20 -6.49
C ARG A 244 -29.66 14.46 -6.75
N ASP A 245 -29.82 15.49 -5.92
CA ASP A 245 -29.11 16.77 -6.04
C ASP A 245 -27.89 16.89 -5.10
N GLU A 246 -27.72 15.98 -4.15
CA GLU A 246 -26.66 16.02 -3.15
C GLU A 246 -25.43 15.23 -3.61
N VAL A 247 -24.23 15.79 -3.41
CA VAL A 247 -22.97 15.09 -3.67
C VAL A 247 -22.60 14.27 -2.45
N VAL A 248 -22.72 12.94 -2.58
CA VAL A 248 -22.52 11.98 -1.47
C VAL A 248 -21.15 11.31 -1.50
N GLY A 249 -20.36 11.54 -2.57
CA GLY A 249 -19.03 10.96 -2.68
C GLY A 249 -18.28 11.36 -3.95
N ASN A 250 -17.11 10.75 -4.11
CA ASN A 250 -16.21 10.96 -5.23
C ASN A 250 -15.91 9.64 -5.95
N ALA A 251 -16.12 9.63 -7.26
CA ALA A 251 -15.56 8.58 -8.10
C ALA A 251 -14.05 8.83 -8.21
N THR A 252 -13.26 7.83 -7.84
CA THR A 252 -11.81 7.94 -7.68
C THR A 252 -11.11 6.93 -8.57
N ARG A 253 -10.04 7.35 -9.23
CA ARG A 253 -9.14 6.49 -10.00
C ARG A 253 -7.78 6.45 -9.34
N VAL A 254 -7.23 5.25 -9.18
CA VAL A 254 -5.84 5.05 -8.74
C VAL A 254 -5.07 4.33 -9.83
N LYS A 255 -3.92 4.88 -10.22
CA LYS A 255 -2.98 4.26 -11.17
C LYS A 255 -1.70 3.86 -10.45
N VAL A 256 -1.28 2.61 -10.63
CA VAL A 256 -0.01 2.10 -10.11
C VAL A 256 1.12 2.54 -11.05
N VAL A 257 1.65 3.75 -10.87
CA VAL A 257 2.67 4.32 -11.78
C VAL A 257 4.07 3.73 -11.59
N LYS A 258 4.30 3.04 -10.46
CA LYS A 258 5.52 2.26 -10.22
C LYS A 258 5.16 1.06 -9.37
N ASN A 259 5.69 -0.10 -9.73
CA ASN A 259 5.57 -1.32 -8.97
C ASN A 259 6.86 -2.14 -9.13
N LYS A 260 7.55 -2.44 -8.03
CA LYS A 260 8.77 -3.28 -7.99
C LYS A 260 8.48 -4.72 -7.56
N VAL A 261 7.24 -5.05 -7.21
CA VAL A 261 6.84 -6.35 -6.66
C VAL A 261 5.90 -7.13 -7.58
N ALA A 262 5.28 -6.43 -8.54
CA ALA A 262 4.45 -7.02 -9.60
C ALA A 262 4.41 -6.06 -10.82
N PRO A 263 3.77 -6.44 -11.94
CA PRO A 263 3.66 -5.57 -13.12
C PRO A 263 3.01 -4.20 -12.81
N PRO A 264 3.62 -3.08 -13.25
CA PRO A 264 3.07 -1.73 -13.04
C PRO A 264 1.97 -1.36 -14.05
N PHE A 265 1.44 -0.14 -13.92
CA PHE A 265 0.55 0.58 -14.83
C PHE A 265 -0.90 0.11 -14.90
N LYS A 266 -1.29 -0.88 -14.10
CA LYS A 266 -2.70 -1.15 -13.84
C LYS A 266 -3.36 0.07 -13.19
N GLN A 267 -4.64 0.23 -13.50
CA GLN A 267 -5.49 1.30 -12.95
C GLN A 267 -6.79 0.69 -12.44
N VAL A 268 -7.33 1.30 -11.40
CA VAL A 268 -8.56 0.88 -10.74
C VAL A 268 -9.42 2.10 -10.49
N GLU A 269 -10.72 1.88 -10.49
CA GLU A 269 -11.72 2.89 -10.17
C GLU A 269 -12.58 2.35 -9.04
N PHE A 270 -12.81 3.20 -8.05
CA PHE A 270 -13.66 2.91 -6.91
C PHE A 270 -14.26 4.19 -6.36
N ASP A 271 -15.30 4.03 -5.56
CA ASP A 271 -16.05 5.13 -4.98
C ASP A 271 -15.52 5.43 -3.58
N ILE A 272 -15.30 6.72 -3.27
CA ILE A 272 -15.04 7.20 -1.92
C ILE A 272 -16.28 7.96 -1.46
N MET A 273 -17.04 7.39 -0.54
CA MET A 273 -18.26 7.96 0.04
C MET A 273 -17.91 8.85 1.22
N TYR A 274 -18.55 10.02 1.33
CA TYR A 274 -18.28 10.94 2.43
C TYR A 274 -18.73 10.34 3.76
N GLY A 275 -17.83 10.32 4.74
CA GLY A 275 -18.08 9.76 6.07
C GLY A 275 -18.00 8.23 6.18
N GLU A 276 -17.89 7.50 5.06
CA GLU A 276 -17.73 6.03 5.06
C GLU A 276 -16.40 5.57 4.46
N GLY A 277 -15.78 6.36 3.57
CA GLY A 277 -14.53 6.02 2.90
C GLY A 277 -14.74 5.18 1.63
N ILE A 278 -13.80 4.28 1.36
CA ILE A 278 -13.79 3.42 0.17
C ILE A 278 -14.99 2.46 0.23
N SER A 279 -15.84 2.50 -0.80
CA SER A 279 -17.03 1.67 -0.91
C SER A 279 -16.68 0.26 -1.39
N LYS A 280 -16.30 -0.62 -0.46
CA LYS A 280 -15.98 -2.03 -0.72
C LYS A 280 -17.11 -2.78 -1.45
N THR A 281 -18.37 -2.60 -1.03
CA THR A 281 -19.51 -3.27 -1.70
C THR A 281 -19.71 -2.79 -3.14
N GLY A 282 -19.40 -1.52 -3.40
CA GLY A 282 -19.39 -0.97 -4.76
C GLY A 282 -18.35 -1.63 -5.66
N GLU A 283 -17.16 -1.92 -5.13
CA GLU A 283 -16.12 -2.66 -5.85
C GLU A 283 -16.49 -4.13 -6.05
N LEU A 284 -17.08 -4.79 -5.05
CA LEU A 284 -17.53 -6.18 -5.16
C LEU A 284 -18.51 -6.39 -6.30
N LEU A 285 -19.46 -5.46 -6.48
CA LEU A 285 -20.39 -5.50 -7.60
C LEU A 285 -19.68 -5.33 -8.95
N ASP A 286 -18.86 -4.30 -9.10
CA ASP A 286 -18.21 -3.99 -10.37
C ASP A 286 -17.21 -5.08 -10.78
N LEU A 287 -16.40 -5.54 -9.83
CA LEU A 287 -15.44 -6.62 -10.04
C LEU A 287 -16.14 -7.97 -10.20
N GLY A 288 -17.20 -8.23 -9.43
CA GLY A 288 -18.01 -9.44 -9.52
C GLY A 288 -18.65 -9.58 -10.89
N VAL A 289 -19.21 -8.50 -11.44
CA VAL A 289 -19.76 -8.49 -12.80
C VAL A 289 -18.66 -8.73 -13.83
N LYS A 290 -17.51 -8.08 -13.67
CA LYS A 290 -16.38 -8.25 -14.60
C LYS A 290 -15.80 -9.66 -14.56
N ALA A 291 -15.79 -10.30 -13.39
CA ALA A 291 -15.30 -11.66 -13.18
C ALA A 291 -16.34 -12.74 -13.52
N GLY A 292 -17.59 -12.37 -13.81
CA GLY A 292 -18.68 -13.32 -14.06
C GLY A 292 -19.21 -14.00 -12.78
N VAL A 293 -18.86 -13.48 -11.60
CA VAL A 293 -19.35 -13.95 -10.29
C VAL A 293 -20.74 -13.38 -9.99
N VAL A 294 -20.98 -12.12 -10.38
CA VAL A 294 -22.27 -11.44 -10.25
C VAL A 294 -22.88 -11.26 -11.63
N GLU A 295 -24.13 -11.66 -11.80
CA GLU A 295 -24.85 -11.49 -13.06
C GLU A 295 -25.54 -10.13 -13.11
N LYS A 296 -25.49 -9.46 -14.27
CA LYS A 296 -26.19 -8.21 -14.51
C LYS A 296 -27.15 -8.34 -15.70
N SER A 297 -28.46 -8.35 -15.40
CA SER A 297 -29.53 -8.38 -16.40
C SER A 297 -30.25 -7.03 -16.46
N GLY A 298 -29.83 -6.18 -17.40
CA GLY A 298 -30.32 -4.81 -17.50
C GLY A 298 -29.91 -3.97 -16.29
N ALA A 299 -30.90 -3.57 -15.46
CA ALA A 299 -30.66 -2.86 -14.21
C ALA A 299 -30.56 -3.78 -12.98
N TRP A 300 -30.83 -5.08 -13.12
CA TRP A 300 -30.83 -6.03 -12.01
C TRP A 300 -29.47 -6.70 -11.80
N PHE A 301 -29.07 -6.86 -10.55
CA PHE A 301 -27.91 -7.64 -10.12
C PHE A 301 -28.38 -8.92 -9.41
N SER A 302 -27.76 -10.05 -9.75
CA SER A 302 -28.02 -11.37 -9.16
C SER A 302 -26.72 -12.08 -8.81
N TYR A 303 -26.77 -12.92 -7.79
CA TYR A 303 -25.68 -13.82 -7.42
C TYR A 303 -26.24 -15.23 -7.27
N GLY A 304 -25.79 -16.15 -8.15
CA GLY A 304 -26.46 -17.44 -8.32
C GLY A 304 -27.93 -17.23 -8.68
N ASP A 305 -28.82 -17.90 -7.94
CA ASP A 305 -30.27 -17.78 -8.11
C ASP A 305 -30.89 -16.59 -7.34
N GLU A 306 -30.12 -15.91 -6.50
CA GLU A 306 -30.61 -14.85 -5.62
C GLU A 306 -30.49 -13.46 -6.27
N ARG A 307 -31.55 -12.64 -6.13
CA ARG A 307 -31.57 -11.27 -6.63
C ARG A 307 -31.06 -10.30 -5.57
N ILE A 308 -29.89 -9.72 -5.82
CA ILE A 308 -29.24 -8.75 -4.93
C ILE A 308 -29.99 -7.41 -4.96
N GLY A 309 -30.42 -6.94 -6.12
CA GLY A 309 -31.19 -5.70 -6.21
C GLY A 309 -31.28 -5.06 -7.60
N GLN A 310 -32.22 -4.12 -7.74
CA GLN A 310 -32.36 -3.29 -8.94
C GLN A 310 -31.58 -1.99 -8.77
N GLY A 311 -30.57 -1.78 -9.62
CA GLY A 311 -29.69 -0.62 -9.57
C GLY A 311 -28.53 -0.80 -8.59
N ARG A 312 -27.45 -0.05 -8.84
CA ARG A 312 -26.18 -0.20 -8.11
C ARG A 312 -26.30 0.10 -6.62
N GLU A 313 -27.00 1.18 -6.25
CA GLU A 313 -27.12 1.59 -4.84
C GLU A 313 -27.95 0.61 -3.99
N ASN A 314 -29.02 0.06 -4.54
CA ASN A 314 -29.81 -0.96 -3.84
C ASN A 314 -28.99 -2.25 -3.65
N ALA A 315 -28.24 -2.67 -4.68
CA ALA A 315 -27.37 -3.84 -4.58
C ALA A 315 -26.23 -3.62 -3.55
N LYS A 316 -25.67 -2.40 -3.47
CA LYS A 316 -24.69 -2.04 -2.43
C LYS A 316 -25.27 -2.17 -1.02
N THR A 317 -26.49 -1.68 -0.84
CA THR A 317 -27.20 -1.73 0.45
C THR A 317 -27.48 -3.18 0.85
N PHE A 318 -27.96 -4.00 -0.09
CA PHE A 318 -28.18 -5.43 0.14
C PHE A 318 -26.90 -6.15 0.56
N LEU A 319 -25.76 -5.92 -0.12
CA LEU A 319 -24.49 -6.54 0.26
C LEU A 319 -23.95 -6.04 1.61
N LYS A 320 -24.25 -4.79 2.00
CA LYS A 320 -23.92 -4.29 3.35
C LYS A 320 -24.72 -5.04 4.43
N GLU A 321 -25.99 -5.35 4.16
CA GLU A 321 -26.88 -6.08 5.08
C GLU A 321 -26.60 -7.59 5.09
N ASN A 322 -26.03 -8.14 4.00
CA ASN A 322 -25.75 -9.56 3.83
C ASN A 322 -24.23 -9.82 3.74
N ALA A 323 -23.53 -9.59 4.87
CA ALA A 323 -22.07 -9.68 4.94
C ALA A 323 -21.49 -11.05 4.51
N ALA A 324 -22.18 -12.15 4.82
CA ALA A 324 -21.74 -13.50 4.42
C ALA A 324 -21.65 -13.65 2.90
N MET A 325 -22.67 -13.17 2.17
CA MET A 325 -22.67 -13.18 0.70
C MET A 325 -21.58 -12.25 0.14
N ALA A 326 -21.38 -11.09 0.75
CA ALA A 326 -20.33 -10.16 0.33
C ALA A 326 -18.93 -10.78 0.44
N LEU A 327 -18.66 -11.53 1.51
CA LEU A 327 -17.41 -12.27 1.71
C LEU A 327 -17.25 -13.40 0.68
N GLU A 328 -18.29 -14.18 0.43
CA GLU A 328 -18.22 -15.26 -0.57
C GLU A 328 -17.93 -14.71 -1.98
N ILE A 329 -18.57 -13.58 -2.35
CA ILE A 329 -18.30 -12.89 -3.61
C ILE A 329 -16.85 -12.39 -3.64
N GLU A 330 -16.35 -11.80 -2.55
CA GLU A 330 -14.97 -11.34 -2.44
C GLU A 330 -13.97 -12.48 -2.68
N ASP A 331 -14.16 -13.61 -2.02
CA ASP A 331 -13.28 -14.78 -2.12
C ASP A 331 -13.24 -15.33 -3.55
N LYS A 332 -14.41 -15.44 -4.21
CA LYS A 332 -14.49 -15.85 -5.62
C LYS A 332 -13.78 -14.86 -6.54
N ILE A 333 -13.91 -13.56 -6.30
CA ILE A 333 -13.20 -12.53 -7.08
C ILE A 333 -11.69 -12.64 -6.86
N ARG A 334 -11.24 -12.82 -5.61
CA ARG A 334 -9.82 -12.98 -5.26
C ARG A 334 -9.22 -14.23 -5.90
N ALA A 335 -9.91 -15.36 -5.81
CA ALA A 335 -9.51 -16.63 -6.42
C ALA A 335 -9.39 -16.51 -7.95
N ALA A 336 -10.34 -15.85 -8.61
CA ALA A 336 -10.29 -15.59 -10.07
C ALA A 336 -9.06 -14.76 -10.51
N HIS A 337 -8.41 -14.05 -9.58
CA HIS A 337 -7.23 -13.23 -9.83
C HIS A 337 -5.94 -13.80 -9.20
N GLY A 338 -5.97 -15.02 -8.65
CA GLY A 338 -4.80 -15.69 -8.08
C GLY A 338 -4.34 -15.11 -6.74
N LEU A 339 -5.25 -14.51 -5.97
CA LEU A 339 -4.98 -13.96 -4.64
C LEU A 339 -5.67 -14.82 -3.56
N GLU A 340 -5.19 -16.03 -3.30
CA GLU A 340 -5.70 -16.82 -2.18
C GLU A 340 -5.07 -16.30 -0.87
N PHE A 341 -5.90 -15.92 0.11
CA PHE A 341 -5.46 -15.65 1.48
C PHE A 341 -6.07 -16.69 2.42
N ASP A 342 -5.25 -17.28 3.27
CA ASP A 342 -5.71 -18.04 4.43
C ASP A 342 -6.46 -17.11 5.37
N MET A 343 -7.78 -17.29 5.52
CA MET A 343 -8.52 -16.70 6.63
C MET A 343 -7.91 -17.24 7.94
N ALA A 344 -7.72 -16.36 8.92
CA ALA A 344 -7.50 -16.80 10.30
C ALA A 344 -8.71 -17.66 10.72
N PRO A 345 -8.51 -18.89 11.21
CA PRO A 345 -9.60 -19.76 11.59
C PRO A 345 -10.25 -19.21 12.86
N GLY A 346 -11.40 -18.56 12.73
CA GLY A 346 -12.13 -18.05 13.88
C GLY A 346 -13.32 -17.17 13.52
N ASP A 347 -14.30 -17.70 12.79
CA ASP A 347 -15.71 -17.24 12.91
C ASP A 347 -16.74 -18.20 12.27
N HIS A 348 -16.46 -19.50 12.29
CA HIS A 348 -17.48 -20.53 12.11
C HIS A 348 -17.66 -21.30 13.42
N ALA A 349 -18.38 -20.69 14.35
CA ALA A 349 -19.05 -21.42 15.40
C ALA A 349 -20.56 -21.26 15.19
N GLY A 350 -21.20 -22.32 14.68
CA GLY A 350 -22.65 -22.46 14.75
C GLY A 350 -23.36 -22.90 13.47
N ALA A 351 -22.96 -24.04 12.89
CA ALA A 351 -23.87 -24.89 12.11
C ALA A 351 -23.26 -26.29 11.97
N ASP A 352 -23.07 -26.99 13.09
CA ASP A 352 -22.90 -28.45 13.06
C ASP A 352 -24.28 -29.09 13.24
N ASP A 353 -24.73 -29.70 12.15
CA ASP A 353 -25.37 -31.02 12.08
C ASP A 353 -26.18 -31.48 13.30
N ASP A 354 -27.50 -31.29 13.22
CA ASP A 354 -28.45 -32.15 13.92
C ASP A 354 -28.38 -33.55 13.29
N VAL A 355 -27.61 -34.41 13.95
CA VAL A 355 -27.51 -35.84 13.73
C VAL A 355 -28.86 -36.50 13.99
N PHE A 356 -29.39 -37.16 12.96
CA PHE A 356 -30.37 -38.24 13.11
C PHE A 356 -29.78 -39.36 13.98
N GLU A 357 -30.37 -39.62 15.15
CA GLU A 357 -30.58 -40.96 15.71
C GLU A 357 -31.50 -40.88 16.95
N GLY A 358 -32.65 -41.53 16.87
CA GLY A 358 -33.66 -41.63 17.94
C GLY A 358 -35.07 -41.89 17.43
#